data_AF-A0A397JK21-F1
#
_entry.id   AF-A0A397JK21-F1
#
_cell.length_a   1.000
_cell.length_b   1.000
_cell.length_c   1.000
_cell.angle_alpha   90.00
_cell.angle_beta   90.00
_cell.angle_gamma   90.00
#
_symmetry.space_group_name_H-M   'P 1'
#
loop_
_entity.id
_entity.type
_entity.pdbx_description
1 polymer ?
#
loop_
_entity_poly.entity_id
_entity_poly.type
_entity_poly.pdbx_seq_one_letter_code
_entity_poly.pdbx_strand_id
1 'polypeptide(L)'
;MPYRFQLILRGNRDGFAPKTFWDMCHGYTNMIAILKVEGTEILGGYNPLQWNKYYNFEFAWEASWTTVEKISIIDYEIFQIVKK
;
A
#
# COMPACT_ATOMS: atom_id res chain seq x y z
N MET A 1 -13.48 -6.57 -19.98
CA MET A 1 -13.99 -5.68 -18.91
C MET A 1 -13.14 -4.41 -18.87
N PRO A 2 -13.71 -3.19 -18.88
CA PRO A 2 -12.93 -1.97 -19.07
C PRO A 2 -12.45 -1.42 -17.73
N TYR A 3 -11.50 -2.09 -17.10
CA TYR A 3 -10.76 -1.54 -15.97
C TYR A 3 -9.30 -1.31 -16.38
N ARG A 4 -8.65 -0.32 -15.76
CA ARG A 4 -7.21 -0.13 -15.83
C ARG A 4 -6.64 -0.02 -14.43
N PHE A 5 -5.42 -0.52 -14.26
CA PHE A 5 -4.65 -0.35 -13.04
C PHE A 5 -3.81 0.91 -13.17
N GLN A 6 -4.06 1.88 -12.31
CA GLN A 6 -3.28 3.10 -12.24
C GLN A 6 -2.29 2.97 -11.10
N LEU A 7 -0.98 2.95 -11.41
CA LEU A 7 0.05 2.98 -10.38
C LEU A 7 -0.05 4.29 -9.60
N ILE A 8 -0.25 4.17 -8.29
CA ILE A 8 -0.27 5.31 -7.36
C ILE A 8 1.09 5.43 -6.70
N LEU A 9 1.57 4.35 -6.10
CA LEU A 9 2.75 4.34 -5.25
C LEU A 9 3.66 3.15 -5.57
N ARG A 10 4.98 3.37 -5.61
CA ARG A 10 6.00 2.31 -5.68
C ARG A 10 7.10 2.56 -4.66
N GLY A 11 7.38 1.59 -3.80
CA GLY A 11 8.34 1.71 -2.69
C GLY A 11 9.73 2.17 -3.13
N ASN A 12 10.32 1.50 -4.13
CA ASN A 12 11.64 1.87 -4.65
C ASN A 12 11.70 3.23 -5.35
N ARG A 13 10.56 3.82 -5.73
CA ARG A 13 10.48 5.15 -6.37
C ARG A 13 10.17 6.26 -5.36
N ASP A 14 9.23 6.01 -4.47
CA ASP A 14 8.58 7.03 -3.63
C ASP A 14 8.96 6.91 -2.14
N GLY A 15 9.59 5.81 -1.75
CA GLY A 15 10.06 5.53 -0.39
C GLY A 15 9.15 4.58 0.41
N PHE A 16 9.67 4.08 1.53
CA PHE A 16 9.03 3.07 2.39
C PHE A 16 8.45 3.66 3.68
N ALA A 17 8.52 4.98 3.87
CA ALA A 17 7.97 5.62 5.06
C ALA A 17 6.43 5.50 5.09
N PRO A 18 5.80 5.16 6.23
CA PRO A 18 4.34 5.12 6.34
C PRO A 18 3.66 6.43 5.94
N LYS A 19 4.33 7.56 6.18
CA LYS A 19 3.86 8.88 5.75
C LYS A 19 3.71 8.98 4.23
N THR A 20 4.63 8.40 3.45
CA THR A 20 4.54 8.34 1.98
C THR A 20 3.26 7.63 1.55
N PHE A 21 2.94 6.48 2.16
CA PHE A 21 1.70 5.76 1.88
C PHE A 21 0.47 6.63 2.12
N TRP A 22 0.38 7.28 3.28
CA TRP A 22 -0.78 8.11 3.61
C TRP A 22 -0.88 9.37 2.76
N ASP A 23 0.24 9.99 2.41
CA ASP A 23 0.24 11.18 1.54
C ASP A 23 -0.23 10.85 0.12
N MET A 24 0.06 9.64 -0.38
CA MET A 24 -0.26 9.25 -1.76
C MET A 24 -1.56 8.45 -1.91
N CYS A 25 -1.92 7.63 -0.92
CA CYS A 25 -3.04 6.68 -1.01
C CYS A 25 -4.29 7.12 -0.24
N HIS A 26 -4.20 8.18 0.58
CA HIS A 26 -5.38 8.68 1.29
C HIS A 26 -6.49 9.13 0.33
N GLY A 27 -7.72 8.71 0.61
CA GLY A 27 -8.91 9.06 -0.15
C GLY A 27 -9.22 8.11 -1.30
N TYR A 28 -8.29 7.22 -1.66
CA TYR A 28 -8.47 6.24 -2.73
C TYR A 28 -9.24 5.00 -2.25
N THR A 29 -10.07 4.46 -3.13
CA THR A 29 -10.83 3.19 -2.99
C THR A 29 -10.40 2.20 -4.07
N ASN A 30 -10.81 0.93 -3.94
CA ASN A 30 -10.52 -0.12 -4.91
C ASN A 30 -9.02 -0.24 -5.24
N MET A 31 -8.20 -0.33 -4.20
CA MET A 31 -6.75 -0.41 -4.34
C MET A 31 -6.24 -1.83 -4.20
N ILE A 32 -5.23 -2.19 -4.99
CA ILE A 32 -4.45 -3.42 -4.85
C ILE A 32 -3.06 -3.04 -4.36
N ALA A 33 -2.60 -3.68 -3.29
CA ALA A 33 -1.20 -3.67 -2.88
C ALA A 33 -0.53 -4.96 -3.32
N ILE A 34 0.67 -4.85 -3.89
CA ILE A 34 1.56 -5.94 -4.26
C ILE A 34 2.87 -5.70 -3.52
N LEU A 35 3.27 -6.61 -2.64
CA LEU A 35 4.53 -6.52 -1.89
C LEU A 35 5.48 -7.60 -2.41
N LYS A 36 6.70 -7.18 -2.73
CA LYS A 36 7.79 -8.06 -3.09
C LYS A 36 8.62 -8.34 -1.86
N VAL A 37 8.70 -9.60 -1.45
CA VAL A 37 9.49 -10.04 -0.30
C VAL A 37 10.84 -10.58 -0.80
N GLU A 38 11.88 -10.43 0.01
CA GLU A 38 13.20 -11.00 -0.25
C GLU A 38 13.10 -12.51 -0.49
N GLY A 39 13.87 -13.02 -1.46
CA GLY A 39 13.71 -14.38 -1.98
C GLY A 39 12.76 -14.40 -3.17
N THR A 40 11.59 -15.05 -3.04
CA THR A 40 10.70 -15.33 -4.18
C THR A 40 9.22 -15.11 -3.93
N GLU A 41 8.82 -14.64 -2.74
CA GLU A 41 7.41 -14.50 -2.38
C GLU A 41 6.85 -13.13 -2.79
N ILE A 42 5.62 -13.15 -3.29
CA ILE A 42 4.81 -11.96 -3.54
C ILE A 42 3.59 -12.05 -2.64
N LEU A 43 3.42 -11.04 -1.79
CA LEU A 43 2.24 -10.86 -0.96
C LEU A 43 1.37 -9.74 -1.53
N GLY A 44 0.12 -9.66 -1.11
CA GLY A 44 -0.76 -8.60 -1.57
C GLY A 44 -2.13 -8.64 -0.96
N GLY A 45 -2.94 -7.68 -1.35
CA GLY A 45 -4.32 -7.57 -0.90
C GLY A 45 -5.09 -6.54 -1.70
N TYR A 46 -6.41 -6.72 -1.73
CA TYR A 46 -7.34 -5.78 -2.31
C TYR A 46 -8.15 -5.09 -1.21
N ASN A 47 -8.22 -3.77 -1.25
CA ASN A 47 -9.10 -2.98 -0.39
C ASN A 47 -10.16 -2.28 -1.26
N PRO A 48 -11.44 -2.69 -1.18
CA PRO A 48 -12.52 -1.97 -1.85
C PRO A 48 -12.87 -0.64 -1.17
N LEU A 49 -12.59 -0.52 0.13
CA LEU A 49 -12.95 0.65 0.93
C LEU A 49 -11.91 1.75 0.79
N GLN A 50 -12.30 2.94 1.24
CA GLN A 50 -11.43 4.11 1.20
C GLN A 50 -10.31 3.99 2.23
N TRP A 51 -9.07 4.23 1.81
CA TRP A 51 -7.97 4.44 2.74
C TRP A 51 -8.08 5.82 3.38
N ASN A 52 -8.38 5.88 4.67
CA ASN A 52 -8.58 7.14 5.37
C ASN A 52 -7.70 7.22 6.62
N LYS A 53 -6.74 8.15 6.59
CA LYS A 53 -5.75 8.36 7.65
C LYS A 53 -6.34 8.92 8.95
N TYR A 54 -7.55 9.49 8.91
CA TYR A 54 -8.21 10.06 10.09
C TYR A 54 -8.95 9.03 10.95
N TYR A 55 -9.15 7.80 10.47
CA TYR A 55 -9.57 6.70 11.33
C TYR A 55 -8.35 6.16 12.08
N ASN A 56 -8.19 6.60 13.32
CA ASN A 56 -7.20 6.12 14.29
C ASN A 56 -5.71 6.32 13.92
N PHE A 57 -5.23 7.56 14.01
CA PHE A 57 -3.79 7.89 13.92
C PHE A 57 -2.92 7.16 14.97
N GLU A 58 -3.48 6.85 16.13
CA GLU A 58 -2.76 6.22 17.25
C GLU A 58 -2.40 4.75 16.96
N PHE A 59 -3.33 3.97 16.40
CA PHE A 59 -3.08 2.57 16.00
C PHE A 59 -2.14 2.43 14.80
N ALA A 60 -2.18 3.37 13.84
CA ALA A 60 -1.36 3.31 12.63
C ALA A 60 0.13 3.52 12.91
N TRP A 61 0.48 4.34 13.90
CA TRP A 61 1.87 4.54 14.31
C TRP A 61 2.45 3.30 15.01
N GLU A 62 1.71 2.68 15.93
CA GLU A 62 2.15 1.47 16.64
C GLU A 62 2.26 0.24 15.74
N ALA A 63 1.34 0.06 14.79
CA ALA A 63 1.39 -1.02 13.79
C ALA A 63 2.59 -0.90 12.84
N SER A 64 3.08 0.34 12.63
CA SER A 64 4.24 0.62 11.77
C SER A 64 5.57 0.17 12.38
N TRP A 65 5.68 0.01 13.70
CA TRP A 65 6.91 -0.46 14.37
C TRP A 65 6.90 -1.96 14.69
N THR A 66 5.73 -2.57 14.83
CA THR A 66 5.59 -3.98 15.26
C THR A 66 5.57 -5.00 14.12
N THR A 67 5.29 -4.58 12.88
CA THR A 67 5.11 -5.51 11.75
C THR A 67 6.34 -5.63 10.82
N VAL A 68 7.30 -4.71 10.92
CA VAL A 68 8.48 -4.68 10.03
C VAL A 68 9.55 -5.70 10.44
N GLU A 69 9.54 -6.18 11.68
CA GLU A 69 10.60 -7.07 12.19
C GLU A 69 10.50 -8.55 11.75
N LYS A 70 9.59 -8.92 10.83
CA LYS A 70 9.51 -10.32 10.35
C LYS A 70 9.40 -10.55 8.85
N ILE A 71 9.15 -9.52 8.02
CA ILE A 71 9.01 -9.68 6.57
C ILE A 71 9.95 -8.70 5.87
N SER A 72 11.00 -9.21 5.23
CA SER A 72 11.94 -8.42 4.42
C SER A 72 11.29 -7.97 3.11
N ILE A 73 10.52 -6.88 3.13
CA ILE A 73 9.96 -6.29 1.92
C ILE A 73 11.06 -5.56 1.14
N ILE A 74 11.29 -5.94 -0.11
CA ILE A 74 12.30 -5.33 -1.01
C ILE A 74 11.71 -4.34 -2.02
N ASP A 75 10.39 -4.41 -2.26
CA ASP A 75 9.62 -3.41 -2.99
C ASP A 75 8.13 -3.58 -2.73
N TYR A 76 7.34 -2.58 -3.10
CA TYR A 76 5.89 -2.73 -3.17
C TYR A 76 5.31 -1.79 -4.21
N GLU A 77 4.15 -2.14 -4.74
CA GLU A 77 3.39 -1.35 -5.69
C GLU A 77 1.94 -1.29 -5.26
N ILE A 78 1.35 -0.10 -5.38
CA ILE A 78 -0.06 0.11 -5.06
C ILE A 78 -0.75 0.70 -6.27
N PHE A 79 -1.78 0.00 -6.73
CA PHE A 79 -2.57 0.38 -7.89
C PHE A 79 -3.99 0.74 -7.47
N GLN A 80 -4.56 1.79 -8.06
CA GLN A 80 -5.99 1.99 -8.06
C GLN A 80 -6.61 1.27 -9.27
N ILE A 81 -7.69 0.52 -9.04
CA ILE A 81 -8.52 0.00 -10.11
C ILE A 81 -9.52 1.09 -10.50
N VAL A 82 -9.47 1.56 -11.75
CA VAL A 82 -10.41 2.56 -12.27
C VAL A 82 -11.11 2.03 -13.52
N LYS A 83 -12.38 2.40 -13.69
CA LYS A 83 -13.11 2.13 -14.95
C LYS A 83 -12.44 2.93 -16.08
N LYS A 84 -12.32 2.34 -17.27
CA LYS A 84 -11.94 3.09 -18.47
C LYS A 84 -13.09 4.01 -18.89
#